data_AF-A0A945SI03-F1
#
_entry.id   AF-A0A945SI03-F1
#
_cell.length_a   1.000
_cell.length_b   1.000
_cell.length_c   1.000
_cell.angle_alpha   90.00
_cell.angle_beta   90.00
_cell.angle_gamma   90.00
#
_symmetry.space_group_name_H-M   'P 1'
#
loop_
_entity.id
_entity.type
_entity.pdbx_description
1 polymer ?
#
loop_
_entity_poly.entity_id
_entity_poly.type
_entity_poly.pdbx_seq_one_letter_code
_entity_poly.pdbx_strand_id
1 'polypeptide(L)'
;MPTSQSDRPHFLSSTIPGEPFSFSDWDAYLAEYQSSYAALSTKKGGWDTFRHLEILFSGTIPLMPGLAKAHPFALAHYPRKALVSVYDRLVHDGPAIPDAETREFFAHYAQSHLTTEAMGQFFLDAAGIRNESIYFLDQKLPLRADYLSAFTLIGLMQLRGSAVIPAFVPEYLFDDYAGDTHKLYGKGFGYSLSLPSTLRPSPSHDVAEVLTQASDFDRIVIGNYDGNEELVAGLLEAGIEASRVVC
;
A
#
# COMPACT_ATOMS: atom_id res chain seq x y z
N MET A 1 13.38 -10.31 4.18
CA MET A 1 12.34 -11.33 3.89
C MET A 1 12.76 -12.64 4.54
N PRO A 2 11.84 -13.37 5.19
CA PRO A 2 12.12 -14.71 5.65
C PRO A 2 12.47 -15.61 4.46
N THR A 3 13.41 -16.51 4.69
CA THR A 3 13.91 -17.49 3.73
C THR A 3 12.74 -18.30 3.14
N SER A 4 12.71 -18.52 1.82
CA SER A 4 11.66 -19.35 1.21
C SER A 4 11.71 -20.74 1.83
N GLN A 5 10.72 -21.07 2.65
CA GLN A 5 10.57 -22.41 3.17
C GLN A 5 10.14 -23.32 2.01
N SER A 6 11.00 -24.28 1.68
CA SER A 6 10.75 -25.23 0.59
C SER A 6 9.54 -26.10 0.89
N ASP A 7 9.34 -26.44 2.16
CA ASP A 7 8.21 -27.19 2.69
C ASP A 7 7.41 -26.35 3.70
N ARG A 8 6.09 -26.38 3.58
CA ARG A 8 5.16 -25.63 4.43
C ARG A 8 4.21 -26.62 5.11
N PRO A 9 3.99 -26.52 6.42
CA PRO A 9 3.19 -27.50 7.17
C PRO A 9 1.71 -27.50 6.80
N HIS A 10 1.21 -26.43 6.17
CA HIS A 10 -0.21 -26.27 5.85
C HIS A 10 -0.44 -25.99 4.37
N PHE A 11 -1.54 -26.52 3.83
CA PHE A 11 -1.99 -26.16 2.50
C PHE A 11 -2.61 -24.75 2.49
N LEU A 12 -3.51 -24.47 3.44
CA LEU A 12 -4.30 -23.25 3.52
C LEU A 12 -4.10 -22.58 4.88
N SER A 13 -3.89 -21.26 4.88
CA SER A 13 -3.82 -20.47 6.11
C SER A 13 -5.15 -20.47 6.87
N SER A 14 -5.05 -20.47 8.19
CA SER A 14 -6.18 -20.35 9.12
C SER A 14 -6.71 -18.90 9.23
N THR A 15 -5.98 -17.91 8.70
CA THR A 15 -6.48 -16.52 8.66
C THR A 15 -7.52 -16.37 7.57
N ILE A 16 -8.80 -16.28 7.97
CA ILE A 16 -9.95 -16.19 7.05
C ILE A 16 -10.45 -14.74 6.93
N PRO A 17 -10.71 -14.24 5.72
CA PRO A 17 -11.35 -12.94 5.53
C PRO A 17 -12.68 -12.79 6.25
N GLY A 18 -12.77 -11.76 7.11
CA GLY A 18 -14.01 -11.44 7.84
C GLY A 18 -14.05 -12.04 9.24
N GLU A 19 -13.19 -13.02 9.52
CA GLU A 19 -13.03 -13.58 10.86
C GLU A 19 -11.98 -12.79 11.67
N PRO A 20 -12.24 -12.53 12.97
CA PRO A 20 -11.22 -11.97 13.85
C PRO A 20 -10.03 -12.91 13.97
N PHE A 21 -8.82 -12.36 13.93
CA PHE A 21 -7.59 -13.09 14.25
C PHE A 21 -6.94 -12.53 15.52
N SER A 22 -6.21 -13.38 16.25
CA SER A 22 -5.70 -13.09 17.58
C SER A 22 -4.25 -12.59 17.63
N PHE A 23 -3.58 -12.41 16.48
CA PHE A 23 -2.16 -12.02 16.44
C PHE A 23 -1.92 -10.67 17.09
N SER A 24 -1.02 -10.61 18.07
CA SER A 24 -0.61 -9.40 18.77
C SER A 24 0.58 -8.71 18.10
N ASP A 25 1.43 -9.46 17.41
CA ASP A 25 2.65 -8.97 16.79
C ASP A 25 2.69 -9.30 15.28
N TRP A 26 3.45 -8.48 14.55
CA TRP A 26 3.56 -8.56 13.09
C TRP A 26 4.21 -9.85 12.62
N ASP A 27 5.26 -10.31 13.32
CA ASP A 27 6.01 -11.48 12.92
C ASP A 27 5.17 -12.76 13.03
N ALA A 28 4.38 -12.92 14.10
CA ALA A 28 3.45 -14.03 14.27
C ALA A 28 2.34 -14.00 13.21
N TYR A 29 1.82 -12.81 12.89
CA TYR A 29 0.83 -12.65 11.82
C TYR A 29 1.38 -13.06 10.45
N LEU A 30 2.61 -12.66 10.13
CA LEU A 30 3.25 -13.08 8.89
C LEU A 30 3.61 -14.58 8.88
N ALA A 31 4.07 -15.11 10.01
CA ALA A 31 4.43 -16.53 10.16
C ALA A 31 3.25 -17.46 9.88
N GLU A 32 2.03 -17.05 10.28
CA GLU A 32 0.80 -17.77 9.93
C GLU A 32 0.65 -17.94 8.41
N TYR A 33 0.81 -16.86 7.64
CA TYR A 33 0.77 -17.00 6.17
C TYR A 33 1.95 -17.82 5.66
N GLN A 34 3.17 -17.58 6.14
CA GLN A 34 4.39 -18.27 5.69
C GLN A 34 4.34 -19.79 5.89
N SER A 35 3.58 -20.24 6.90
CA SER A 35 3.35 -21.66 7.19
C SER A 35 2.43 -22.36 6.18
N SER A 36 1.83 -21.62 5.24
CA SER A 36 0.80 -22.11 4.32
C SER A 36 1.16 -21.89 2.85
N TYR A 37 0.84 -22.86 1.97
CA TYR A 37 1.03 -22.68 0.52
C TYR A 37 0.07 -21.64 -0.08
N ALA A 38 -1.16 -21.62 0.41
CA ALA A 38 -2.24 -20.77 -0.06
C ALA A 38 -2.94 -20.05 1.10
N ALA A 39 -3.61 -18.93 0.82
CA ALA A 39 -4.46 -18.24 1.78
C ALA A 39 -5.71 -17.69 1.08
N LEU A 40 -6.87 -17.79 1.73
CA LEU A 40 -8.10 -17.26 1.16
C LEU A 40 -8.09 -15.72 1.24
N SER A 41 -8.46 -15.06 0.15
CA SER A 41 -8.60 -13.61 0.13
C SER A 41 -9.76 -13.16 -0.74
N THR A 42 -10.43 -12.09 -0.32
CA THR A 42 -11.60 -11.54 -1.02
C THR A 42 -11.56 -10.02 -0.96
N LYS A 43 -12.35 -9.37 -1.81
CA LYS A 43 -12.54 -7.92 -1.76
C LYS A 43 -13.10 -7.47 -0.39
N LYS A 44 -12.65 -6.32 0.09
CA LYS A 44 -13.18 -5.63 1.28
C LYS A 44 -13.29 -4.14 0.97
N GLY A 45 -14.48 -3.67 0.59
CA GLY A 45 -14.69 -2.33 0.03
C GLY A 45 -14.20 -2.17 -1.42
N GLY A 46 -13.11 -2.86 -1.78
CA GLY A 46 -12.56 -3.00 -3.13
C GLY A 46 -11.66 -4.22 -3.21
N TRP A 47 -11.08 -4.48 -4.37
CA TRP A 47 -10.09 -5.56 -4.54
C TRP A 47 -8.69 -5.13 -4.10
N ASP A 48 -8.34 -3.85 -4.16
CA ASP A 48 -7.04 -3.32 -3.77
C ASP A 48 -6.89 -3.25 -2.24
N THR A 49 -6.85 -4.42 -1.60
CA THR A 49 -6.74 -4.56 -0.14
C THR A 49 -5.32 -4.94 0.26
N PHE A 50 -4.86 -4.38 1.38
CA PHE A 50 -3.51 -4.66 1.89
C PHE A 50 -3.26 -6.14 2.18
N ARG A 51 -4.30 -6.91 2.53
CA ARG A 51 -4.19 -8.36 2.78
C ARG A 51 -3.58 -9.13 1.61
N HIS A 52 -3.85 -8.73 0.37
CA HIS A 52 -3.27 -9.41 -0.77
C HIS A 52 -1.75 -9.22 -0.84
N LEU A 53 -1.25 -8.06 -0.42
CA LEU A 53 0.19 -7.83 -0.24
C LEU A 53 0.74 -8.68 0.89
N GLU A 54 0.10 -8.65 2.07
CA GLU A 54 0.56 -9.43 3.24
C GLU A 54 0.72 -10.93 2.91
N ILE A 55 -0.25 -11.50 2.18
CA ILE A 55 -0.20 -12.90 1.73
C ILE A 55 0.98 -13.13 0.77
N LEU A 56 1.12 -12.30 -0.28
CA LEU A 56 2.17 -12.46 -1.29
C LEU A 56 3.58 -12.23 -0.72
N PHE A 57 3.75 -11.23 0.16
CA PHE A 57 5.02 -10.95 0.82
C PHE A 57 5.43 -12.04 1.81
N SER A 58 4.47 -12.77 2.38
CA SER A 58 4.74 -14.02 3.12
C SER A 58 5.13 -15.20 2.22
N GLY A 59 5.19 -14.99 0.90
CA GLY A 59 5.43 -16.03 -0.10
C GLY A 59 4.23 -16.95 -0.33
N THR A 60 3.06 -16.61 0.21
CA THR A 60 1.83 -17.40 0.14
C THR A 60 1.02 -16.94 -1.05
N ILE A 61 0.33 -17.87 -1.72
CA ILE A 61 -0.42 -17.54 -2.92
C ILE A 61 -1.88 -17.27 -2.55
N PRO A 62 -2.41 -16.06 -2.81
CA PRO A 62 -3.78 -15.75 -2.46
C PRO A 62 -4.74 -16.47 -3.41
N LEU A 63 -5.70 -17.19 -2.84
CA LEU A 63 -6.84 -17.77 -3.54
C LEU A 63 -7.96 -16.74 -3.52
N MET A 64 -8.37 -16.27 -4.71
CA MET A 64 -9.20 -15.09 -4.85
C MET A 64 -10.52 -15.38 -5.60
N PRO A 65 -11.51 -16.00 -4.93
CA PRO A 65 -12.81 -16.29 -5.53
C PRO A 65 -13.46 -15.06 -6.16
N GLY A 66 -13.80 -15.15 -7.44
CA GLY A 66 -14.50 -14.09 -8.17
C GLY A 66 -13.61 -12.97 -8.72
N LEU A 67 -12.28 -13.03 -8.56
CA LEU A 67 -11.37 -12.05 -9.14
C LEU A 67 -11.49 -11.97 -10.67
N ALA A 68 -11.79 -13.08 -11.34
CA ALA A 68 -12.05 -13.13 -12.78
C ALA A 68 -13.16 -12.15 -13.23
N LYS A 69 -14.14 -11.89 -12.37
CA LYS A 69 -15.29 -10.99 -12.62
C LYS A 69 -15.05 -9.55 -12.13
N ALA A 70 -13.90 -9.26 -11.55
CA ALA A 70 -13.54 -7.93 -11.10
C ALA A 70 -13.39 -6.95 -12.26
N HIS A 71 -13.50 -5.65 -11.96
CA HIS A 71 -13.22 -4.58 -12.92
C HIS A 71 -11.80 -4.72 -13.51
N PRO A 72 -11.55 -4.41 -14.79
CA PRO A 72 -10.22 -4.56 -15.40
C PRO A 72 -9.09 -3.80 -14.71
N PHE A 73 -9.41 -2.69 -14.03
CA PHE A 73 -8.43 -1.89 -13.28
C PHE A 73 -8.28 -2.29 -11.80
N ALA A 74 -9.05 -3.27 -11.33
CA ALA A 74 -8.85 -3.82 -10.00
C ALA A 74 -7.51 -4.55 -9.94
N LEU A 75 -6.72 -4.31 -8.89
CA LEU A 75 -5.38 -4.89 -8.73
C LEU A 75 -4.47 -4.56 -9.92
N ALA A 76 -4.46 -3.31 -10.38
CA ALA A 76 -3.75 -2.88 -11.58
C ALA A 76 -2.25 -3.27 -11.60
N HIS A 77 -1.63 -3.35 -10.41
CA HIS A 77 -0.22 -3.71 -10.26
C HIS A 77 0.03 -5.21 -10.11
N TYR A 78 -0.99 -6.01 -9.86
CA TYR A 78 -0.84 -7.44 -9.55
C TYR A 78 -0.77 -8.30 -10.80
N PRO A 79 -0.20 -9.52 -10.70
CA PRO A 79 -0.21 -10.48 -11.80
C PRO A 79 -1.60 -11.15 -11.89
N ARG A 80 -2.64 -10.35 -12.19
CA ARG A 80 -4.05 -10.74 -12.09
C ARG A 80 -4.38 -12.02 -12.85
N LYS A 81 -3.84 -12.18 -14.06
CA LYS A 81 -4.05 -13.40 -14.87
C LYS A 81 -3.50 -14.64 -14.18
N ALA A 82 -2.33 -14.55 -13.54
CA ALA A 82 -1.74 -15.65 -12.80
C ALA A 82 -2.58 -15.98 -11.54
N LEU A 83 -3.01 -14.95 -10.81
CA LEU A 83 -3.88 -15.12 -9.62
C LEU A 83 -5.20 -15.83 -9.96
N VAL A 84 -5.86 -15.41 -11.04
CA VAL A 84 -7.07 -16.06 -11.55
C VAL A 84 -6.77 -17.50 -11.95
N SER A 85 -5.69 -17.73 -12.71
CA SER A 85 -5.33 -19.08 -13.16
C SER A 85 -5.05 -20.05 -12.02
N VAL A 86 -4.43 -19.61 -10.92
CA VAL A 86 -4.20 -20.48 -9.75
C VAL A 86 -5.53 -20.90 -9.12
N TYR A 87 -6.43 -19.95 -8.92
CA TYR A 87 -7.74 -20.24 -8.34
C TYR A 87 -8.59 -21.15 -9.25
N ASP A 88 -8.60 -20.90 -10.56
CA ASP A 88 -9.38 -21.70 -11.50
C ASP A 88 -8.88 -23.15 -11.58
N ARG A 89 -7.55 -23.36 -11.58
CA ARG A 89 -6.96 -24.71 -11.49
C ARG A 89 -7.34 -25.41 -10.20
N LEU A 90 -7.29 -24.71 -9.07
CA LEU A 90 -7.71 -25.27 -7.78
C LEU A 90 -9.17 -25.76 -7.82
N VAL A 91 -10.06 -24.99 -8.45
CA VAL A 91 -11.49 -25.33 -8.55
C VAL A 91 -11.73 -26.49 -9.51
N HIS A 92 -11.01 -26.54 -10.63
CA HIS A 92 -11.20 -27.56 -11.67
C HIS A 92 -10.51 -28.89 -11.32
N ASP A 93 -9.25 -28.82 -10.89
CA ASP A 93 -8.37 -29.98 -10.67
C ASP A 93 -8.32 -30.44 -9.21
N GLY A 94 -8.81 -29.60 -8.28
CA GLY A 94 -8.72 -29.82 -6.84
C GLY A 94 -7.46 -29.20 -6.20
N PRO A 95 -7.31 -29.34 -4.87
CA PRO A 95 -6.16 -28.79 -4.14
C PRO A 95 -4.85 -29.46 -4.57
N ALA A 96 -3.97 -28.67 -5.18
CA ALA A 96 -2.62 -29.06 -5.54
C ALA A 96 -1.61 -28.08 -4.94
N ILE A 97 -0.51 -28.60 -4.41
CA ILE A 97 0.60 -27.78 -3.93
C ILE A 97 1.19 -27.04 -5.15
N PRO A 98 1.28 -25.70 -5.12
CA PRO A 98 1.93 -24.93 -6.17
C PRO A 98 3.38 -25.36 -6.35
N ASP A 99 3.79 -25.61 -7.59
CA ASP A 99 5.16 -25.97 -7.91
C ASP A 99 6.17 -24.85 -7.59
N ALA A 100 7.46 -25.18 -7.64
CA ALA A 100 8.53 -24.24 -7.33
C ALA A 100 8.50 -23.01 -8.26
N GLU A 101 8.27 -23.22 -9.55
CA GLU A 101 8.22 -22.14 -10.55
C GLU A 101 7.09 -21.15 -10.25
N THR A 102 5.90 -21.64 -9.92
CA THR A 102 4.75 -20.80 -9.56
C THR A 102 5.06 -19.99 -8.30
N ARG A 103 5.64 -20.62 -7.27
CA ARG A 103 6.00 -19.93 -6.02
C ARG A 103 7.08 -18.86 -6.25
N GLU A 104 8.11 -19.20 -7.01
CA GLU A 104 9.20 -18.27 -7.37
C GLU A 104 8.67 -17.10 -8.20
N PHE A 105 7.77 -17.35 -9.15
CA PHE A 105 7.11 -16.30 -9.92
C PHE A 105 6.41 -15.28 -9.03
N PHE A 106 5.53 -15.73 -8.12
CA PHE A 106 4.80 -14.79 -7.24
C PHE A 106 5.72 -14.07 -6.27
N ALA A 107 6.71 -14.77 -5.70
CA ALA A 107 7.68 -14.15 -4.79
C ALA A 107 8.50 -13.07 -5.51
N HIS A 108 9.01 -13.36 -6.70
CA HIS A 108 9.77 -12.41 -7.51
C HIS A 108 8.89 -11.23 -7.94
N TYR A 109 7.67 -11.50 -8.41
CA TYR A 109 6.73 -10.46 -8.83
C TYR A 109 6.40 -9.51 -7.68
N ALA A 110 6.10 -10.03 -6.48
CA ALA A 110 5.79 -9.21 -5.32
C ALA A 110 6.96 -8.29 -4.94
N GLN A 111 8.19 -8.80 -4.96
CA GLN A 111 9.39 -8.04 -4.61
C GLN A 111 9.77 -6.96 -5.63
N SER A 112 9.33 -7.10 -6.88
CA SER A 112 9.71 -6.19 -7.97
C SER A 112 8.61 -5.23 -8.39
N HIS A 113 7.34 -5.56 -8.15
CA HIS A 113 6.19 -4.81 -8.66
C HIS A 113 5.19 -4.36 -7.59
N LEU A 114 5.23 -4.95 -6.40
CA LEU A 114 4.24 -4.71 -5.34
C LEU A 114 4.83 -4.02 -4.10
N THR A 115 5.98 -3.36 -4.26
CA THR A 115 6.59 -2.53 -3.21
C THR A 115 6.05 -1.10 -3.25
N THR A 116 6.22 -0.35 -2.17
CA THR A 116 5.92 1.08 -2.13
C THR A 116 6.74 1.86 -3.15
N GLU A 117 8.03 1.52 -3.35
CA GLU A 117 8.86 2.11 -4.41
C GLU A 117 8.28 1.84 -5.81
N ALA A 118 7.86 0.61 -6.12
CA ALA A 118 7.26 0.29 -7.41
C ALA A 118 5.94 1.06 -7.63
N MET A 119 5.13 1.20 -6.57
CA MET A 119 3.91 1.98 -6.63
C MET A 119 4.17 3.48 -6.81
N GLY A 120 5.15 4.04 -6.09
CA GLY A 120 5.57 5.42 -6.23
C GLY A 120 6.12 5.72 -7.62
N GLN A 121 6.93 4.80 -8.18
CA GLN A 121 7.48 4.94 -9.53
C GLN A 121 6.38 4.95 -10.58
N PHE A 122 5.43 4.00 -10.49
CA PHE A 122 4.28 3.97 -11.38
C PHE A 122 3.46 5.27 -11.30
N PHE A 123 3.23 5.78 -10.08
CA PHE A 123 2.51 7.04 -9.90
C PHE A 123 3.23 8.20 -10.61
N LEU A 124 4.55 8.34 -10.42
CA LEU A 124 5.35 9.37 -11.07
C LEU A 124 5.28 9.27 -12.60
N ASP A 125 5.41 8.05 -13.13
CA ASP A 125 5.35 7.79 -14.57
C ASP A 125 3.97 8.12 -15.15
N ALA A 126 2.90 7.69 -14.47
CA ALA A 126 1.52 7.94 -14.88
C ALA A 126 1.16 9.43 -14.82
N ALA A 127 1.66 10.15 -13.82
CA ALA A 127 1.48 11.59 -13.67
C ALA A 127 2.43 12.42 -14.56
N GLY A 128 3.39 11.78 -15.23
CA GLY A 128 4.41 12.46 -16.04
C GLY A 128 5.39 13.32 -15.21
N ILE A 129 5.51 13.03 -13.92
CA ILE A 129 6.39 13.74 -12.97
C ILE A 129 7.79 13.12 -13.04
N ARG A 130 8.80 13.95 -13.25
CA ARG A 130 10.20 13.50 -13.41
C ARG A 130 11.08 14.00 -12.29
N ASN A 131 11.20 15.32 -12.17
CA ASN A 131 12.14 15.99 -11.26
C ASN A 131 11.47 17.08 -10.40
N GLU A 132 10.19 17.31 -10.63
CA GLU A 132 9.38 18.28 -9.89
C GLU A 132 9.36 17.98 -8.39
N SER A 133 9.34 19.04 -7.60
CA SER A 133 9.04 19.01 -6.18
C SER A 133 7.56 18.69 -5.95
N ILE A 134 7.27 17.89 -4.93
CA ILE A 134 5.93 17.38 -4.65
C ILE A 134 5.47 17.85 -3.27
N TYR A 135 4.30 18.47 -3.23
CA TYR A 135 3.55 18.71 -2.02
C TYR A 135 2.43 17.68 -1.91
N PHE A 136 2.49 16.81 -0.90
CA PHE A 136 1.52 15.72 -0.73
C PHE A 136 0.43 16.13 0.28
N LEU A 137 -0.82 16.21 -0.15
CA LEU A 137 -1.94 16.62 0.68
C LEU A 137 -2.84 15.45 1.03
N ASP A 138 -2.87 15.11 2.30
CA ASP A 138 -3.94 14.32 2.88
C ASP A 138 -4.14 14.69 4.35
N GLN A 139 -5.15 15.50 4.63
CA GLN A 139 -5.41 16.04 5.96
C GLN A 139 -5.76 14.97 7.00
N LYS A 140 -6.39 13.87 6.56
CA LYS A 140 -6.86 12.82 7.47
C LYS A 140 -5.78 11.76 7.72
N LEU A 141 -4.79 11.66 6.83
CA LEU A 141 -3.76 10.62 6.89
C LEU A 141 -3.02 10.54 8.24
N PRO A 142 -2.66 11.66 8.92
CA PRO A 142 -2.02 11.58 10.25
C PRO A 142 -2.91 10.98 11.34
N LEU A 143 -4.23 11.07 11.19
CA LEU A 143 -5.20 10.64 12.20
C LEU A 143 -5.75 9.25 11.90
N ARG A 144 -5.84 8.89 10.62
CA ARG A 144 -6.41 7.64 10.15
C ARG A 144 -5.65 7.16 8.93
N ALA A 145 -5.02 6.00 9.07
CA ALA A 145 -4.34 5.35 7.96
C ALA A 145 -5.34 5.05 6.82
N ASP A 146 -5.00 5.55 5.64
CA ASP A 146 -5.54 5.15 4.36
C ASP A 146 -4.39 4.46 3.61
N TYR A 147 -4.56 3.20 3.23
CA TYR A 147 -3.45 2.42 2.67
C TYR A 147 -2.96 2.98 1.34
N LEU A 148 -3.85 3.48 0.48
CA LEU A 148 -3.45 4.00 -0.81
C LEU A 148 -2.65 5.30 -0.64
N SER A 149 -3.15 6.23 0.18
CA SER A 149 -2.41 7.46 0.50
C SER A 149 -1.09 7.17 1.20
N ALA A 150 -1.10 6.31 2.23
CA ALA A 150 0.09 5.97 3.01
C ALA A 150 1.17 5.34 2.13
N PHE A 151 0.84 4.31 1.36
CA PHE A 151 1.81 3.64 0.50
C PHE A 151 2.31 4.55 -0.62
N THR A 152 1.47 5.45 -1.14
CA THR A 152 1.89 6.39 -2.19
C THR A 152 2.90 7.36 -1.61
N LEU A 153 2.61 7.94 -0.44
CA LEU A 153 3.54 8.82 0.25
C LEU A 153 4.85 8.11 0.60
N ILE A 154 4.81 6.90 1.17
CA ILE A 154 6.02 6.12 1.49
C ILE A 154 6.87 5.92 0.23
N GLY A 155 6.27 5.46 -0.87
CA GLY A 155 6.95 5.23 -2.13
C GLY A 155 7.59 6.48 -2.71
N LEU A 156 6.84 7.59 -2.73
CA LEU A 156 7.33 8.88 -3.19
C LEU A 156 8.52 9.37 -2.34
N MET A 157 8.42 9.28 -1.01
CA MET A 157 9.50 9.69 -0.10
C MET A 157 10.73 8.78 -0.21
N GLN A 158 10.56 7.47 -0.42
CA GLN A 158 11.69 6.55 -0.67
C GLN A 158 12.44 6.92 -1.97
N LEU A 159 11.71 7.26 -3.03
CA LEU A 159 12.30 7.58 -4.34
C LEU A 159 12.89 8.99 -4.42
N ARG A 160 12.26 9.96 -3.75
CA ARG A 160 12.54 11.39 -3.96
C ARG A 160 13.00 12.13 -2.70
N GLY A 161 12.98 11.48 -1.55
CA GLY A 161 13.43 12.03 -0.27
C GLY A 161 12.80 13.38 0.02
N SER A 162 13.64 14.39 0.32
CA SER A 162 13.22 15.75 0.67
C SER A 162 12.56 16.54 -0.45
N ALA A 163 12.49 16.02 -1.68
CA ALA A 163 11.71 16.63 -2.75
C ALA A 163 10.20 16.33 -2.63
N VAL A 164 9.80 15.49 -1.67
CA VAL A 164 8.40 15.20 -1.32
C VAL A 164 8.14 15.69 0.09
N ILE A 165 7.20 16.62 0.24
CA ILE A 165 6.82 17.18 1.54
C ILE A 165 5.33 16.91 1.77
N PRO A 166 4.96 16.08 2.76
CA PRO A 166 3.58 15.97 3.18
C PRO A 166 3.14 17.25 3.90
N ALA A 167 2.04 17.85 3.44
CA ALA A 167 1.42 19.02 4.06
C ALA A 167 0.97 18.74 5.50
N PHE A 168 0.47 17.53 5.73
CA PHE A 168 0.06 17.02 7.03
C PHE A 168 0.88 15.78 7.35
N VAL A 169 1.82 15.90 8.30
CA VAL A 169 2.83 14.87 8.54
C VAL A 169 2.22 13.66 9.28
N PRO A 170 2.18 12.45 8.67
CA PRO A 170 1.73 11.26 9.36
C PRO A 170 2.86 10.66 10.19
N GLU A 171 3.01 11.16 11.43
CA GLU A 171 4.13 10.83 12.32
C GLU A 171 4.39 9.32 12.48
N TYR A 172 3.34 8.50 12.45
CA TYR A 172 3.46 7.04 12.60
C TYR A 172 4.22 6.34 11.48
N LEU A 173 4.51 7.01 10.36
CA LEU A 173 5.29 6.43 9.26
C LEU A 173 6.80 6.43 9.54
N PHE A 174 7.29 7.27 10.46
CA PHE A 174 8.72 7.44 10.71
C PHE A 174 9.26 6.50 11.78
N ASP A 175 10.50 6.03 11.61
CA ASP A 175 11.14 4.98 12.42
C ASP A 175 11.40 5.32 13.90
N ASP A 176 11.32 6.60 14.27
CA ASP A 176 11.47 7.12 15.63
C ASP A 176 10.13 7.49 16.29
N TYR A 177 9.00 7.16 15.67
CA TYR A 177 7.69 7.41 16.26
C TYR A 177 7.51 6.66 17.58
N ALA A 178 7.27 7.41 18.66
CA ALA A 178 7.16 6.88 20.02
C ALA A 178 5.73 6.47 20.42
N GLY A 179 4.74 6.66 19.54
CA GLY A 179 3.34 6.32 19.84
C GLY A 179 3.02 4.85 19.66
N ASP A 180 1.84 4.43 20.13
CA ASP A 180 1.39 3.05 20.04
C ASP A 180 0.78 2.73 18.66
N THR A 181 1.54 2.01 17.83
CA THR A 181 1.13 1.61 16.48
C THR A 181 -0.05 0.63 16.46
N HIS A 182 -0.31 -0.10 17.55
CA HIS A 182 -1.43 -1.06 17.63
C HIS A 182 -2.79 -0.38 17.56
N LYS A 183 -2.86 0.93 17.86
CA LYS A 183 -4.08 1.75 17.74
C LYS A 183 -4.39 2.15 16.31
N LEU A 184 -3.44 1.98 15.39
CA LEU A 184 -3.63 2.30 13.98
C LEU A 184 -4.46 1.19 13.29
N TYR A 185 -5.02 1.52 12.13
CA TYR A 185 -5.75 0.54 11.33
C TYR A 185 -4.84 -0.64 10.96
N GLY A 186 -5.33 -1.87 11.14
CA GLY A 186 -4.48 -3.05 10.93
C GLY A 186 -3.27 -3.13 11.88
N LYS A 187 -3.30 -2.44 13.02
CA LYS A 187 -2.22 -2.41 14.04
C LYS A 187 -0.90 -1.81 13.54
N GLY A 188 -0.91 -1.01 12.47
CA GLY A 188 0.31 -0.41 11.91
C GLY A 188 1.14 -1.37 11.05
N PHE A 189 0.70 -2.61 10.93
CA PHE A 189 1.44 -3.70 10.31
C PHE A 189 1.86 -3.38 8.88
N GLY A 190 3.17 -3.51 8.60
CA GLY A 190 3.75 -3.34 7.28
C GLY A 190 3.81 -1.92 6.71
N TYR A 191 3.36 -0.89 7.43
CA TYR A 191 3.42 0.50 6.95
C TYR A 191 3.92 1.52 7.97
N SER A 192 3.67 1.33 9.26
CA SER A 192 4.22 2.22 10.29
C SER A 192 5.73 2.01 10.45
N LEU A 193 6.46 3.05 10.89
CA LEU A 193 7.90 2.99 11.13
C LEU A 193 8.72 2.60 9.88
N SER A 194 8.20 2.87 8.69
CA SER A 194 8.78 2.42 7.41
C SER A 194 9.70 3.45 6.73
N LEU A 195 9.67 4.70 7.20
CA LEU A 195 10.48 5.80 6.68
C LEU A 195 11.56 6.19 7.70
N PRO A 196 12.80 6.47 7.24
CA PRO A 196 13.81 7.06 8.10
C PRO A 196 13.35 8.42 8.64
N SER A 197 13.50 8.63 9.95
CA SER A 197 13.23 9.91 10.62
C SER A 197 14.01 11.09 10.04
N THR A 198 15.15 10.84 9.37
CA THR A 198 15.92 11.86 8.63
C THR A 198 15.17 12.46 7.43
N LEU A 199 14.14 11.76 6.92
CA LEU A 199 13.27 12.26 5.85
C LEU A 199 12.08 13.06 6.40
N ARG A 200 11.91 13.14 7.73
CA ARG A 200 10.80 13.87 8.34
C ARG A 200 10.93 15.37 8.01
N PRO A 201 9.92 15.99 7.39
CA PRO A 201 9.91 17.44 7.19
C PRO A 201 9.69 18.16 8.54
N SER A 202 9.87 19.48 8.55
CA SER A 202 9.42 20.28 9.69
C SER A 202 7.90 20.13 9.91
N PRO A 203 7.42 20.19 11.16
CA PRO A 203 6.05 19.83 11.52
C PRO A 203 4.98 20.67 10.80
N SER A 204 3.82 20.03 10.62
CA SER A 204 2.65 20.52 9.88
C SER A 204 2.16 21.90 10.32
N HIS A 205 1.76 22.62 9.29
CA HIS A 205 1.13 23.93 9.28
C HIS A 205 -0.39 23.84 9.45
N ASP A 206 -1.05 24.94 9.82
CA ASP A 206 -2.51 25.01 9.74
C ASP A 206 -3.00 25.02 8.26
N VAL A 207 -4.31 24.90 8.03
CA VAL A 207 -4.85 24.84 6.65
C VAL A 207 -4.50 26.08 5.81
N ALA A 208 -4.48 27.27 6.40
CA ALA A 208 -4.21 28.50 5.65
C ALA A 208 -2.73 28.57 5.23
N GLU A 209 -1.84 28.13 6.10
CA GLU A 209 -0.42 27.98 5.81
C GLU A 209 -0.18 26.91 4.73
N VAL A 210 -0.89 25.78 4.77
CA VAL A 210 -0.83 24.74 3.73
C VAL A 210 -1.18 25.31 2.35
N LEU A 211 -2.27 26.08 2.25
CA LEU A 211 -2.67 26.70 0.98
C LEU A 211 -1.63 27.71 0.47
N THR A 212 -1.01 28.46 1.38
CA THR A 212 0.04 29.43 1.03
C THR A 212 1.29 28.72 0.51
N GLN A 213 1.74 27.70 1.24
CA GLN A 213 2.97 26.97 0.95
C GLN A 213 2.87 26.12 -0.33
N ALA A 214 1.67 25.71 -0.72
CA ALA A 214 1.45 24.96 -1.96
C ALA A 214 1.99 25.67 -3.21
N SER A 215 2.07 27.00 -3.19
CA SER A 215 2.62 27.79 -4.29
C SER A 215 4.12 27.54 -4.53
N ASP A 216 4.86 27.08 -3.52
CA ASP A 216 6.31 26.82 -3.56
C ASP A 216 6.69 25.50 -4.25
N PHE A 217 5.71 24.64 -4.57
CA PHE A 217 5.95 23.29 -5.10
C PHE A 217 5.47 23.13 -6.54
N ASP A 218 6.23 22.44 -7.37
CA ASP A 218 5.89 22.25 -8.78
C ASP A 218 4.60 21.42 -8.98
N ARG A 219 4.40 20.39 -8.13
CA ARG A 219 3.26 19.47 -8.19
C ARG A 219 2.60 19.33 -6.83
N ILE A 220 1.28 19.22 -6.85
CA ILE A 220 0.46 18.95 -5.68
C ILE A 220 -0.19 17.59 -5.88
N VAL A 221 0.21 16.62 -5.07
CA VAL A 221 -0.37 15.27 -5.10
C VAL A 221 -1.41 15.20 -4.01
N ILE A 222 -2.65 14.89 -4.38
CA ILE A 222 -3.73 14.67 -3.44
C ILE A 222 -3.75 13.18 -3.11
N GLY A 223 -3.74 12.85 -1.81
CA GLY A 223 -3.97 11.49 -1.35
C GLY A 223 -5.43 11.08 -1.55
N ASN A 224 -6.16 10.89 -0.47
CA ASN A 224 -7.59 10.57 -0.58
C ASN A 224 -8.38 11.80 -1.07
N TYR A 225 -8.67 11.86 -2.37
CA TYR A 225 -9.35 13.00 -3.00
C TYR A 225 -10.68 13.33 -2.32
N ASP A 226 -11.56 12.34 -2.16
CA ASP A 226 -12.88 12.52 -1.50
C ASP A 226 -12.73 13.08 -0.08
N GLY A 227 -11.62 12.76 0.59
CA GLY A 227 -11.29 13.26 1.92
C GLY A 227 -10.78 14.70 1.96
N ASN A 228 -10.40 15.27 0.82
CA ASN A 228 -9.67 16.53 0.69
C ASN A 228 -10.30 17.50 -0.36
N GLU A 229 -11.53 17.27 -0.82
CA GLU A 229 -12.19 18.11 -1.84
C GLU A 229 -12.20 19.61 -1.50
N GLU A 230 -12.47 19.97 -0.24
CA GLU A 230 -12.46 21.38 0.21
C GLU A 230 -11.07 22.01 0.12
N LEU A 231 -10.01 21.25 0.42
CA LEU A 231 -8.63 21.73 0.28
C LEU A 231 -8.27 21.92 -1.19
N VAL A 232 -8.70 21.00 -2.06
CA VAL A 232 -8.50 21.13 -3.52
C VAL A 232 -9.21 22.38 -4.04
N ALA A 233 -10.45 22.62 -3.63
CA ALA A 233 -11.17 23.85 -3.98
C ALA A 233 -10.42 25.11 -3.51
N GLY A 234 -9.94 25.10 -2.26
CA GLY A 234 -9.16 26.19 -1.69
C GLY A 234 -7.85 26.47 -2.45
N LEU A 235 -7.16 25.44 -2.94
CA LEU A 235 -5.95 25.60 -3.77
C LEU A 235 -6.28 26.31 -5.09
N LEU A 236 -7.36 25.90 -5.75
CA LEU A 236 -7.78 26.51 -7.02
C LEU A 236 -8.22 27.97 -6.83
N GLU A 237 -8.94 28.26 -5.74
CA GLU A 237 -9.33 29.63 -5.36
C GLU A 237 -8.12 30.51 -5.02
N ALA A 238 -7.07 29.93 -4.42
CA ALA A 238 -5.79 30.58 -4.15
C ALA A 238 -4.93 30.79 -5.42
N GLY A 239 -5.41 30.37 -6.60
CA GLY A 239 -4.74 30.59 -7.88
C GLY A 239 -3.73 29.51 -8.27
N ILE A 240 -3.71 28.36 -7.59
CA ILE A 240 -2.95 27.20 -8.06
C ILE A 240 -3.59 26.68 -9.34
N GLU A 241 -2.78 26.50 -10.38
CA GLU A 241 -3.26 25.93 -11.64
C GLU A 241 -3.70 24.47 -11.46
N ALA A 242 -4.86 24.12 -12.02
CA ALA A 242 -5.38 22.76 -11.99
C ALA A 242 -4.42 21.72 -12.62
N SER A 243 -3.56 22.15 -13.55
CA SER A 243 -2.50 21.35 -14.18
C SER A 243 -1.41 20.88 -13.20
N ARG A 244 -1.27 21.56 -12.05
CA ARG A 244 -0.32 21.21 -10.98
C ARG A 244 -0.90 20.20 -10.00
N VAL A 245 -2.23 20.05 -9.96
CA VAL A 245 -2.93 19.14 -9.05
C VAL A 245 -3.05 17.76 -9.70
N VAL A 246 -2.58 16.74 -8.99
CA VAL A 246 -2.61 15.34 -9.39
C VAL A 246 -3.41 14.56 -8.38
N CYS A 247 -4.42 13.81 -8.86
CA CYS A 247 -5.33 13.00 -8.06
C CYS A 247 -5.26 11.54 -8.51
#